data_AF-A0AAZ3Q025-F1
#
_entry.id   AF-A0AAZ3Q025-F1
#
_cell.length_a   1.000
_cell.length_b   1.000
_cell.length_c   1.000
_cell.angle_alpha   90.00
_cell.angle_beta   90.00
_cell.angle_gamma   90.00
#
_symmetry.space_group_name_H-M   'P 1'
#
loop_
_entity.id
_entity.type
_entity.pdbx_description
1 polymer ?
#
loop_
_entity_poly.entity_id
_entity_poly.type
_entity_poly.pdbx_seq_one_letter_code
_entity_poly.pdbx_strand_id
1 'polypeptide(L)'
;MSCLSVACSAVIVLFGAVCSVFIFCEYLIYYAAILQCGWPGIDHGAPASERSADGQPEPEVLRAMVLSDTHLLGAVGGHWFDKLRREWQMERAFQTALALLRPEVVFILGDVFDEGKWSSPKNWEDDVCRFQKMFRHPSDTELVVLVGNHDIGFHYEMDWFKLQRFEKAFNTTSTRMVTKKGVNFLLVNSVALHGDGCPICQSVEKQLHTLSRDLNCSLLQNSESSIIREYCQDAWTYPSTTPIILQHYPLYRVSDAGCTGRDAAPPEERHLLFREKYDVLSQEASHRLLQWFKPRLVLSGHTHSGCQVLHDNKYPEISVPSFNWRNRNNPSFILGSFSSSGYGLSKCFLPEESTVIALYCSTGASLLFLLPLVHCLWMRGLFRCLILCPISKHKFL
;
A
#
# COMPACT_ATOMS: atom_id res chain seq x y z
N MET A 1 16.50 13.57 -53.63
CA MET A 1 15.47 12.79 -52.91
C MET A 1 16.01 12.00 -51.70
N SER A 2 17.30 11.64 -51.64
CA SER A 2 17.86 10.81 -50.55
C SER A 2 18.03 11.50 -49.19
N CYS A 3 18.40 12.79 -49.13
CA CYS A 3 18.64 13.48 -47.85
C CYS A 3 17.36 13.79 -47.05
N LEU A 4 16.23 14.04 -47.72
CA LEU A 4 14.93 14.27 -47.06
C LEU A 4 14.42 12.99 -46.37
N SER A 5 14.68 11.83 -46.97
CA SER A 5 14.32 10.51 -46.44
C SER A 5 15.11 10.16 -45.16
N VAL A 6 16.39 10.51 -45.08
CA VAL A 6 17.24 10.25 -43.90
C VAL A 6 16.86 11.14 -42.70
N ALA A 7 16.60 12.44 -42.93
CA ALA A 7 16.15 13.35 -41.88
C ALA A 7 14.77 12.96 -41.33
N CYS A 8 13.83 12.60 -42.21
CA CYS A 8 12.52 12.09 -41.82
C CYS A 8 12.64 10.79 -41.00
N SER A 9 13.53 9.87 -41.41
CA SER A 9 13.79 8.62 -40.67
C SER A 9 14.39 8.87 -39.29
N ALA A 10 15.31 9.83 -39.15
CA ALA A 10 15.91 10.16 -37.86
C ALA A 10 14.90 10.80 -36.90
N VAL A 11 14.06 11.72 -37.37
CA VAL A 11 12.98 12.31 -36.55
C VAL A 11 12.00 11.23 -36.08
N ILE A 12 11.61 10.30 -36.96
CA ILE A 12 10.74 9.18 -36.60
C ILE A 12 11.38 8.29 -35.54
N VAL A 13 12.67 7.97 -35.66
CA VAL A 13 13.39 7.16 -34.67
C VAL A 13 13.49 7.86 -33.32
N LEU A 14 13.81 9.16 -33.31
CA LEU A 14 13.90 9.95 -32.07
C LEU A 14 12.54 10.05 -31.37
N PHE A 15 11.49 10.36 -32.13
CA PHE A 15 10.12 10.39 -31.62
C PHE A 15 9.70 9.01 -31.09
N GLY A 16 9.99 7.95 -31.84
CA GLY A 16 9.74 6.57 -31.42
C GLY A 16 10.46 6.21 -30.11
N ALA A 17 11.71 6.63 -29.93
CA ALA A 17 12.47 6.41 -28.69
C ALA A 17 11.85 7.15 -27.49
N VAL A 18 11.47 8.42 -27.67
CA VAL A 18 10.79 9.21 -26.62
C VAL A 18 9.44 8.59 -26.25
N CYS A 19 8.63 8.21 -27.24
CA CYS A 19 7.36 7.52 -26.99
C CYS A 19 7.57 6.17 -26.30
N SER A 20 8.59 5.41 -26.68
CA SER A 20 8.87 4.10 -26.09
C SER A 20 9.28 4.20 -24.64
N VAL A 21 10.19 5.13 -24.28
CA VAL A 21 10.58 5.34 -22.87
C VAL A 21 9.40 5.83 -22.04
N PHE A 22 8.58 6.73 -22.60
CA PHE A 22 7.39 7.23 -21.92
C PHE A 22 6.38 6.12 -21.65
N ILE A 23 6.03 5.33 -22.68
CA ILE A 23 5.11 4.18 -22.53
C ILE A 23 5.66 3.17 -21.53
N PHE A 24 6.97 2.89 -21.57
CA PHE A 24 7.58 1.97 -20.63
C PHE A 24 7.50 2.49 -19.19
N CYS A 25 7.98 3.71 -18.93
CA CYS A 25 8.06 4.28 -17.59
C CYS A 25 6.71 4.63 -16.98
N GLU A 26 5.72 5.01 -17.80
CA GLU A 26 4.39 5.39 -17.30
C GLU A 26 3.42 4.22 -17.20
N TYR A 27 3.69 3.09 -17.89
CA TYR A 27 2.77 1.95 -17.94
C TYR A 27 3.47 0.59 -17.80
N LEU A 28 4.33 0.21 -18.73
CA LEU A 28 4.81 -1.19 -18.82
C LEU A 28 5.69 -1.61 -17.63
N ILE A 29 6.40 -0.67 -17.01
CA ILE A 29 7.28 -0.95 -15.88
C ILE A 29 6.49 -1.50 -14.67
N TYR A 30 5.24 -1.09 -14.47
CA TYR A 30 4.39 -1.63 -13.40
C TYR A 30 4.02 -3.08 -13.65
N TYR A 31 3.72 -3.45 -14.90
CA TYR A 31 3.48 -4.84 -15.27
C TYR A 31 4.75 -5.68 -15.05
N ALA A 32 5.90 -5.17 -15.49
CA ALA A 32 7.18 -5.85 -15.32
C ALA A 32 7.51 -6.10 -13.83
N ALA A 33 7.22 -5.15 -12.95
CA ALA A 33 7.42 -5.29 -11.51
C ALA A 33 6.40 -6.26 -10.88
N ILE A 34 5.11 -6.08 -11.16
CA ILE A 34 4.03 -6.82 -10.49
C ILE A 34 3.91 -8.27 -10.99
N LEU A 35 4.28 -8.57 -12.23
CA LEU A 35 4.32 -9.95 -12.75
C LEU A 35 5.32 -10.85 -12.01
N GLN A 36 6.27 -10.26 -11.26
CA GLN A 36 7.21 -11.00 -10.41
C GLN A 36 6.57 -11.42 -9.08
N CYS A 37 5.38 -10.93 -8.77
CA CYS A 37 4.67 -11.21 -7.54
C CYS A 37 3.72 -12.40 -7.71
N GLY A 38 3.57 -13.19 -6.64
CA GLY A 38 2.71 -14.37 -6.64
C GLY A 38 2.07 -14.57 -5.27
N TRP A 39 0.89 -15.18 -5.27
CA TRP A 39 0.21 -15.53 -4.03
C TRP A 39 1.04 -16.56 -3.24
N PRO A 40 1.37 -16.30 -1.97
CA PRO A 40 2.13 -17.23 -1.14
C PRO A 40 1.29 -18.48 -0.82
N GLY A 41 1.96 -19.62 -0.64
CA GLY A 41 1.35 -20.80 -0.04
C GLY A 41 1.04 -20.57 1.45
N ILE A 42 0.17 -21.41 2.03
CA ILE A 42 -0.17 -21.32 3.45
C ILE A 42 0.69 -22.31 4.22
N ASP A 43 1.44 -21.81 5.21
CA ASP A 43 2.12 -22.68 6.17
C ASP A 43 1.09 -23.14 7.21
N HIS A 44 0.72 -24.42 7.17
CA HIS A 44 -0.27 -25.00 8.08
C HIS A 44 0.28 -25.30 9.49
N GLY A 45 1.55 -24.96 9.79
CA GLY A 45 2.14 -25.15 11.13
C GLY A 45 2.19 -26.60 11.64
N ALA A 46 1.79 -27.58 10.84
CA ALA A 46 1.82 -29.01 11.16
C ALA A 46 2.99 -29.69 10.46
N PRO A 47 3.74 -30.59 11.14
CA PRO A 47 4.69 -31.46 10.45
C PRO A 47 3.97 -32.26 9.36
N ALA A 48 4.68 -32.55 8.26
CA ALA A 48 4.16 -33.17 7.04
C ALA A 48 3.57 -34.60 7.19
N SER A 49 3.27 -35.05 8.41
CA SER A 49 2.77 -36.40 8.74
C SER A 49 1.26 -36.51 8.96
N GLU A 50 0.49 -35.41 8.91
CA GLU A 50 -0.98 -35.48 9.00
C GLU A 50 -1.63 -34.77 7.79
N ARG A 51 -1.40 -35.32 6.60
CA ARG A 51 -2.41 -35.18 5.54
C ARG A 51 -3.60 -36.00 6.00
N SER A 52 -4.62 -35.33 6.51
CA SER A 52 -5.91 -35.92 6.81
C SER A 52 -6.34 -36.81 5.65
N ALA A 53 -6.40 -38.11 5.91
CA ALA A 53 -6.92 -39.13 5.00
C ALA A 53 -8.46 -39.09 4.92
N ASP A 54 -9.07 -37.97 5.27
CA ASP A 54 -10.51 -37.77 5.31
C ASP A 54 -10.85 -36.64 4.34
N GLY A 55 -11.82 -36.89 3.45
CA GLY A 55 -12.20 -36.04 2.31
C GLY A 55 -12.84 -34.71 2.69
N GLN A 56 -12.32 -34.03 3.71
CA GLN A 56 -12.67 -32.66 4.07
C GLN A 56 -12.25 -31.73 2.91
N PRO A 57 -13.13 -30.81 2.48
CA PRO A 57 -12.76 -29.81 1.48
C PRO A 57 -11.53 -29.03 1.98
N GLU A 58 -10.56 -28.77 1.10
CA GLU A 58 -9.46 -27.88 1.47
C GLU A 58 -10.03 -26.53 1.95
N PRO A 59 -9.50 -25.96 3.06
CA PRO A 59 -10.02 -24.73 3.62
C PRO A 59 -9.97 -23.62 2.57
N GLU A 60 -11.09 -22.90 2.40
CA GLU A 60 -11.22 -21.88 1.38
C GLU A 60 -10.21 -20.75 1.62
N VAL A 61 -9.25 -20.61 0.70
CA VAL A 61 -8.20 -19.60 0.81
C VAL A 61 -8.76 -18.23 0.42
N LEU A 62 -8.59 -17.26 1.31
CA LEU A 62 -8.85 -15.85 1.05
C LEU A 62 -7.58 -15.16 0.56
N ARG A 63 -7.66 -14.54 -0.62
CA ARG A 63 -6.56 -13.73 -1.18
C ARG A 63 -6.77 -12.26 -0.89
N ALA A 64 -5.89 -11.68 -0.08
CA ALA A 64 -5.96 -10.28 0.31
C ALA A 64 -4.71 -9.50 -0.11
N MET A 65 -4.92 -8.28 -0.58
CA MET A 65 -3.85 -7.29 -0.80
C MET A 65 -3.87 -6.27 0.34
N VAL A 66 -2.71 -5.91 0.88
CA VAL A 66 -2.60 -4.96 2.01
C VAL A 66 -1.64 -3.84 1.64
N LEU A 67 -2.17 -2.62 1.64
CA LEU A 67 -1.47 -1.36 1.35
C LEU A 67 -1.42 -0.53 2.64
N SER A 68 -0.51 0.44 2.69
CA SER A 68 -0.47 1.44 3.75
C SER A 68 -0.01 2.79 3.21
N ASP A 69 -0.36 3.86 3.92
CA ASP A 69 0.20 5.20 3.77
C ASP A 69 0.17 5.65 2.30
N THR A 70 -1.03 5.80 1.74
CA THR A 70 -1.17 6.29 0.36
C THR A 70 -0.87 7.79 0.27
N HIS A 71 -1.09 8.56 1.34
CA HIS A 71 -0.83 10.01 1.43
C HIS A 71 -1.24 10.79 0.17
N LEU A 72 -2.52 10.71 -0.20
CA LEU A 72 -3.05 11.56 -1.27
C LEU A 72 -2.80 13.03 -0.89
N LEU A 73 -2.15 13.77 -1.78
CA LEU A 73 -1.74 15.13 -1.49
C LEU A 73 -2.97 16.03 -1.41
N GLY A 74 -3.05 16.77 -0.30
CA GLY A 74 -4.10 17.76 -0.09
C GLY A 74 -3.84 19.06 -0.83
N ALA A 75 -4.71 20.04 -0.59
CA ALA A 75 -4.71 21.31 -1.28
C ALA A 75 -3.86 22.41 -0.59
N VAL A 76 -3.42 22.19 0.65
CA VAL A 76 -2.76 23.22 1.48
C VAL A 76 -1.25 23.20 1.29
N GLY A 77 -0.61 22.06 1.55
CA GLY A 77 0.83 21.83 1.43
C GLY A 77 1.23 21.03 0.19
N GLY A 78 0.26 20.47 -0.55
CA GLY A 78 0.52 19.67 -1.74
C GLY A 78 0.98 20.49 -2.96
N HIS A 79 2.16 20.14 -3.51
CA HIS A 79 2.63 20.72 -4.77
C HIS A 79 1.95 20.03 -5.97
N TRP A 80 1.46 20.79 -6.95
CA TRP A 80 0.65 20.25 -8.07
C TRP A 80 1.38 19.20 -8.90
N PHE A 81 2.70 19.36 -9.13
CA PHE A 81 3.48 18.40 -9.92
C PHE A 81 3.74 17.11 -9.14
N ASP A 82 3.96 17.24 -7.82
CA ASP A 82 4.12 16.08 -6.96
C ASP A 82 2.81 15.29 -6.91
N LYS A 83 1.69 16.01 -6.73
CA LYS A 83 0.34 15.46 -6.81
C LYS A 83 0.12 14.67 -8.10
N LEU A 84 0.38 15.30 -9.25
CA LEU A 84 0.27 14.65 -10.56
C LEU A 84 1.12 13.37 -10.64
N ARG A 85 2.39 13.41 -10.22
CA ARG A 85 3.32 12.29 -10.37
C ARG A 85 3.00 11.13 -9.43
N ARG A 86 2.80 11.40 -8.14
CA ARG A 86 2.59 10.37 -7.10
C ARG A 86 1.23 9.71 -7.26
N GLU A 87 0.20 10.49 -7.56
CA GLU A 87 -1.15 9.94 -7.75
C GLU A 87 -1.24 9.14 -9.04
N TRP A 88 -0.58 9.58 -10.11
CA TRP A 88 -0.44 8.76 -11.31
C TRP A 88 0.23 7.42 -11.00
N GLN A 89 1.34 7.42 -10.26
CA GLN A 89 2.02 6.19 -9.87
C GLN A 89 1.13 5.27 -9.05
N MET A 90 0.46 5.78 -8.02
CA MET A 90 -0.42 4.98 -7.19
C MET A 90 -1.57 4.39 -7.98
N GLU A 91 -2.23 5.18 -8.84
CA GLU A 91 -3.31 4.69 -9.69
C GLU A 91 -2.80 3.60 -10.64
N ARG A 92 -1.67 3.81 -11.33
CA ARG A 92 -1.11 2.82 -12.26
C ARG A 92 -0.72 1.54 -11.54
N ALA A 93 -0.05 1.63 -10.40
CA ALA A 93 0.34 0.48 -9.59
C ALA A 93 -0.88 -0.30 -9.11
N PHE A 94 -1.87 0.38 -8.51
CA PHE A 94 -3.07 -0.26 -7.97
C PHE A 94 -3.91 -0.94 -9.06
N GLN A 95 -4.19 -0.24 -10.17
CA GLN A 95 -4.98 -0.79 -11.26
C GLN A 95 -4.27 -1.99 -11.94
N THR A 96 -2.95 -1.94 -12.06
CA THR A 96 -2.16 -3.07 -12.59
C THR A 96 -2.17 -4.26 -11.62
N ALA A 97 -2.04 -4.01 -10.32
CA ALA A 97 -2.10 -5.05 -9.29
C ALA A 97 -3.47 -5.75 -9.28
N LEU A 98 -4.58 -5.00 -9.34
CA LEU A 98 -5.91 -5.59 -9.44
C LEU A 98 -6.07 -6.45 -10.70
N ALA A 99 -5.64 -5.94 -11.86
CA ALA A 99 -5.78 -6.65 -13.13
C ALA A 99 -5.01 -7.98 -13.15
N LEU A 100 -3.80 -8.01 -12.58
CA LEU A 100 -2.92 -9.19 -12.62
C LEU A 100 -3.19 -10.16 -11.47
N LEU A 101 -3.36 -9.65 -10.25
CA LEU A 101 -3.37 -10.47 -9.03
C LEU A 101 -4.78 -10.87 -8.60
N ARG A 102 -5.80 -10.09 -8.99
CA ARG A 102 -7.23 -10.30 -8.68
C ARG A 102 -7.48 -10.67 -7.20
N PRO A 103 -7.13 -9.78 -6.25
CA PRO A 103 -7.43 -10.00 -4.83
C PRO A 103 -8.95 -9.99 -4.57
N GLU A 104 -9.39 -10.71 -3.55
CA GLU A 104 -10.80 -10.74 -3.13
C GLU A 104 -11.12 -9.63 -2.11
N VAL A 105 -10.08 -9.15 -1.41
CA VAL A 105 -10.16 -8.03 -0.50
C VAL A 105 -8.87 -7.22 -0.55
N VAL A 106 -8.99 -5.91 -0.45
CA VAL A 106 -7.89 -4.98 -0.30
C VAL A 106 -8.04 -4.24 1.03
N PHE A 107 -6.99 -4.23 1.82
CA PHE A 107 -6.91 -3.42 3.05
C PHE A 107 -5.99 -2.23 2.83
N ILE A 108 -6.38 -1.04 3.29
CA ILE A 108 -5.50 0.14 3.38
C ILE A 108 -5.36 0.53 4.85
N LEU A 109 -4.14 0.45 5.39
CA LEU A 109 -3.83 0.56 6.82
C LEU A 109 -3.66 2.02 7.31
N GLY A 110 -4.54 2.93 6.89
CA GLY A 110 -4.50 4.33 7.32
C GLY A 110 -3.61 5.23 6.47
N ASP A 111 -3.64 6.52 6.85
CA ASP A 111 -2.99 7.63 6.15
C ASP A 111 -3.31 7.63 4.66
N VAL A 112 -4.62 7.60 4.40
CA VAL A 112 -5.15 7.69 3.05
C VAL A 112 -4.83 9.05 2.45
N PHE A 113 -5.09 10.10 3.23
CA PHE A 113 -4.88 11.49 2.85
C PHE A 113 -3.73 12.10 3.65
N ASP A 114 -2.91 12.95 3.02
CA ASP A 114 -1.81 13.64 3.72
C ASP A 114 -2.31 14.76 4.65
N GLU A 115 -3.46 15.34 4.31
CA GLU A 115 -4.00 16.56 4.90
C GLU A 115 -5.42 16.39 5.46
N GLY A 116 -5.89 15.14 5.58
CA GLY A 116 -7.23 14.84 6.09
C GLY A 116 -7.53 15.62 7.37
N LYS A 117 -6.62 15.59 8.34
CA LYS A 117 -6.72 16.25 9.64
C LYS A 117 -7.04 17.74 9.63
N TRP A 118 -6.70 18.49 8.59
CA TRP A 118 -6.98 19.93 8.52
C TRP A 118 -7.69 20.37 7.24
N SER A 119 -8.16 19.42 6.43
CA SER A 119 -8.87 19.73 5.18
C SER A 119 -10.21 20.44 5.45
N SER A 120 -10.48 21.48 4.65
CA SER A 120 -11.81 22.08 4.57
C SER A 120 -12.82 21.04 4.05
N PRO A 121 -14.13 21.20 4.32
CA PRO A 121 -15.15 20.26 3.81
C PRO A 121 -15.09 20.05 2.29
N LYS A 122 -14.86 21.12 1.52
CA LYS A 122 -14.72 21.03 0.07
C LYS A 122 -13.47 20.25 -0.35
N ASN A 123 -12.31 20.56 0.24
CA ASN A 123 -11.07 19.84 -0.08
C ASN A 123 -11.17 18.37 0.30
N TRP A 124 -11.83 18.06 1.42
CA TRP A 124 -12.12 16.68 1.82
C TRP A 124 -12.95 15.93 0.77
N GLU A 125 -14.04 16.53 0.29
CA GLU A 125 -14.86 15.92 -0.77
C GLU A 125 -14.08 15.71 -2.08
N ASP A 126 -13.27 16.69 -2.47
CA ASP A 126 -12.39 16.59 -3.65
C ASP A 126 -11.36 15.46 -3.48
N ASP A 127 -10.76 15.34 -2.30
CA ASP A 127 -9.78 14.30 -1.97
C ASP A 127 -10.41 12.90 -1.97
N VAL A 128 -11.60 12.75 -1.37
CA VAL A 128 -12.39 11.50 -1.40
C VAL A 128 -12.76 11.09 -2.83
N CYS A 129 -13.20 12.04 -3.67
CA CYS A 129 -13.53 11.78 -5.07
C CYS A 129 -12.30 11.27 -5.84
N ARG A 130 -11.14 11.87 -5.63
CA ARG A 130 -9.88 11.42 -6.24
C ARG A 130 -9.48 10.03 -5.76
N PHE A 131 -9.58 9.78 -4.46
CA PHE A 131 -9.35 8.44 -3.89
C PHE A 131 -10.22 7.38 -4.59
N GLN A 132 -11.54 7.61 -4.64
CA GLN A 132 -12.48 6.67 -5.26
C GLN A 132 -12.16 6.41 -6.74
N LYS A 133 -11.70 7.43 -7.47
CA LYS A 133 -11.28 7.28 -8.86
C LYS A 133 -10.01 6.44 -9.00
N MET A 134 -9.01 6.69 -8.17
CA MET A 134 -7.70 6.02 -8.23
C MET A 134 -7.78 4.57 -7.77
N PHE A 135 -8.49 4.33 -6.67
CA PHE A 135 -8.67 3.02 -6.04
C PHE A 135 -9.98 2.33 -6.47
N ARG A 136 -10.48 2.67 -7.66
CA ARG A 136 -11.63 1.99 -8.27
C ARG A 136 -11.33 0.49 -8.43
N HIS A 137 -12.32 -0.34 -8.14
CA HIS A 137 -12.19 -1.79 -8.10
C HIS A 137 -13.49 -2.44 -8.58
N PRO A 138 -13.44 -3.68 -9.09
CA PRO A 138 -14.64 -4.40 -9.50
C PRO A 138 -15.46 -4.83 -8.26
N SER A 139 -16.75 -5.12 -8.46
CA SER A 139 -17.70 -5.41 -7.37
C SER A 139 -17.40 -6.70 -6.59
N ASP A 140 -16.60 -7.59 -7.15
CA ASP A 140 -16.13 -8.83 -6.51
C ASP A 140 -14.88 -8.63 -5.63
N THR A 141 -14.25 -7.45 -5.70
CA THR A 141 -13.17 -7.04 -4.79
C THR A 141 -13.72 -6.13 -3.71
N GLU A 142 -13.51 -6.45 -2.44
CA GLU A 142 -13.89 -5.58 -1.33
C GLU A 142 -12.73 -4.65 -0.96
N LEU A 143 -12.98 -3.34 -0.83
CA LEU A 143 -11.98 -2.39 -0.32
C LEU A 143 -12.32 -2.00 1.11
N VAL A 144 -11.41 -2.27 2.03
CA VAL A 144 -11.55 -1.99 3.46
C VAL A 144 -10.46 -1.00 3.88
N VAL A 145 -10.88 0.17 4.37
CA VAL A 145 -9.98 1.27 4.72
C VAL A 145 -9.99 1.51 6.22
N LEU A 146 -8.80 1.57 6.81
CA LEU A 146 -8.57 1.94 8.20
C LEU A 146 -8.15 3.41 8.29
N VAL A 147 -8.34 3.98 9.46
CA VAL A 147 -8.00 5.39 9.73
C VAL A 147 -6.57 5.52 10.26
N GLY A 148 -5.84 6.53 9.79
CA GLY A 148 -4.54 6.94 10.33
C GLY A 148 -4.53 8.37 10.88
N ASN A 149 -3.37 8.83 11.35
CA ASN A 149 -3.24 10.15 11.99
C ASN A 149 -3.25 11.31 10.99
N HIS A 150 -2.85 11.12 9.73
CA HIS A 150 -3.02 12.15 8.71
C HIS A 150 -4.48 12.31 8.29
N ASP A 151 -5.31 11.29 8.48
CA ASP A 151 -6.72 11.32 8.12
C ASP A 151 -7.57 12.14 9.12
N ILE A 152 -7.33 11.95 10.42
CA ILE A 152 -8.14 12.54 11.50
C ILE A 152 -7.36 13.39 12.50
N GLY A 153 -6.05 13.45 12.39
CA GLY A 153 -5.14 14.15 13.31
C GLY A 153 -4.42 13.17 14.24
N PHE A 154 -3.29 13.59 14.78
CA PHE A 154 -2.74 12.92 15.97
C PHE A 154 -3.76 13.04 17.12
N HIS A 155 -3.55 12.27 18.20
CA HIS A 155 -4.47 12.21 19.34
C HIS A 155 -5.04 13.58 19.79
N TYR A 156 -4.18 14.60 19.91
CA TYR A 156 -4.59 15.94 20.38
C TYR A 156 -5.35 16.78 19.33
N GLU A 157 -5.28 16.40 18.06
CA GLU A 157 -5.98 17.06 16.95
C GLU A 157 -7.26 16.29 16.53
N MET A 158 -7.37 15.03 16.95
CA MET A 158 -8.52 14.16 16.66
C MET A 158 -9.79 14.69 17.33
N ASP A 159 -10.88 14.72 16.55
CA ASP A 159 -12.21 15.03 17.07
C ASP A 159 -13.30 14.19 16.37
N TRP A 160 -14.52 14.27 16.91
CA TRP A 160 -15.66 13.52 16.39
C TRP A 160 -16.05 13.91 14.96
N PHE A 161 -15.90 15.17 14.57
CA PHE A 161 -16.23 15.61 13.22
C PHE A 161 -15.30 14.96 12.19
N LYS A 162 -13.97 15.01 12.45
CA LYS A 162 -12.95 14.40 11.59
C LYS A 162 -13.13 12.89 11.49
N LEU A 163 -13.39 12.23 12.63
CA LEU A 163 -13.62 10.79 12.68
C LEU A 163 -14.91 10.38 11.93
N GLN A 164 -16.03 11.04 12.21
CA GLN A 164 -17.32 10.68 11.60
C GLN A 164 -17.35 10.92 10.10
N ARG A 165 -16.73 11.99 9.59
CA ARG A 165 -16.64 12.20 8.13
C ARG A 165 -15.78 11.13 7.45
N PHE A 166 -14.71 10.65 8.12
CA PHE A 166 -13.89 9.54 7.64
C PHE A 166 -14.70 8.24 7.61
N GLU A 167 -15.32 7.89 8.73
CA GLU A 167 -16.18 6.70 8.86
C GLU A 167 -17.29 6.69 7.81
N LYS A 168 -17.92 7.84 7.55
CA LYS A 168 -18.93 8.00 6.50
C LYS A 168 -18.36 7.82 5.10
N ALA A 169 -17.21 8.41 4.79
CA ALA A 169 -16.61 8.35 3.46
C ALA A 169 -16.21 6.92 3.05
N PHE A 170 -15.78 6.11 4.03
CA PHE A 170 -15.28 4.76 3.79
C PHE A 170 -16.18 3.64 4.30
N ASN A 171 -17.40 3.97 4.77
CA ASN A 171 -18.34 3.02 5.37
C ASN A 171 -17.65 2.08 6.39
N THR A 172 -16.92 2.68 7.32
CA THR A 172 -16.12 2.01 8.33
C THR A 172 -16.46 2.52 9.72
N THR A 173 -15.94 1.85 10.75
CA THR A 173 -16.05 2.27 12.14
C THR A 173 -14.66 2.27 12.76
N SER A 174 -14.50 2.99 13.87
CA SER A 174 -13.25 3.05 14.61
C SER A 174 -12.72 1.69 15.02
N THR A 175 -13.58 0.71 15.25
CA THR A 175 -13.18 -0.69 15.45
C THR A 175 -14.28 -1.62 14.97
N ARG A 176 -13.93 -2.70 14.27
CA ARG A 176 -14.87 -3.76 13.88
C ARG A 176 -14.17 -5.07 13.53
N MET A 177 -14.92 -6.17 13.57
CA MET A 177 -14.52 -7.44 13.00
C MET A 177 -15.01 -7.55 11.55
N VAL A 178 -14.10 -7.76 10.60
CA VAL A 178 -14.44 -8.15 9.22
C VAL A 178 -14.19 -9.66 9.10
N THR A 179 -15.23 -10.41 8.77
CA THR A 179 -15.15 -11.88 8.65
C THR A 179 -15.36 -12.30 7.21
N LYS A 180 -14.39 -13.02 6.63
CA LYS A 180 -14.47 -13.51 5.24
C LYS A 180 -13.81 -14.88 5.13
N LYS A 181 -14.51 -15.85 4.53
CA LYS A 181 -14.04 -17.26 4.40
C LYS A 181 -13.55 -17.88 5.72
N GLY A 182 -14.26 -17.61 6.81
CA GLY A 182 -13.89 -18.11 8.15
C GLY A 182 -12.67 -17.43 8.80
N VAL A 183 -12.12 -16.39 8.18
CA VAL A 183 -11.00 -15.60 8.71
C VAL A 183 -11.54 -14.32 9.34
N ASN A 184 -11.12 -14.05 10.59
CA ASN A 184 -11.46 -12.85 11.33
C ASN A 184 -10.35 -11.79 11.21
N PHE A 185 -10.68 -10.60 10.73
CA PHE A 185 -9.80 -9.42 10.70
C PHE A 185 -10.31 -8.37 11.68
N LEU A 186 -9.50 -8.01 12.67
CA LEU A 186 -9.79 -6.94 13.62
C LEU A 186 -9.23 -5.63 13.10
N LEU A 187 -10.10 -4.69 12.77
CA LEU A 187 -9.71 -3.33 12.44
C LEU A 187 -9.65 -2.51 13.71
N VAL A 188 -8.53 -1.81 13.93
CA VAL A 188 -8.31 -1.00 15.13
C VAL A 188 -7.92 0.43 14.75
N ASN A 189 -8.70 1.41 15.21
CA ASN A 189 -8.30 2.82 15.24
C ASN A 189 -7.22 3.01 16.32
N SER A 190 -5.97 2.81 15.94
CA SER A 190 -4.82 2.92 16.83
C SER A 190 -4.54 4.35 17.30
N VAL A 191 -5.02 5.38 16.58
CA VAL A 191 -4.89 6.79 16.99
C VAL A 191 -5.66 7.04 18.29
N ALA A 192 -6.76 6.31 18.51
CA ALA A 192 -7.60 6.40 19.70
C ALA A 192 -7.11 5.52 20.88
N LEU A 193 -5.93 4.89 20.78
CA LEU A 193 -5.34 4.08 21.87
C LEU A 193 -4.29 4.84 22.68
N HIS A 194 -4.56 6.12 22.97
CA HIS A 194 -3.64 6.99 23.71
C HIS A 194 -3.58 6.70 25.23
N GLY A 195 -4.66 6.16 25.79
CA GLY A 195 -4.75 5.73 27.19
C GLY A 195 -4.95 6.85 28.22
N ASP A 196 -5.40 8.05 27.81
CA ASP A 196 -5.73 9.17 28.71
C ASP A 196 -7.22 9.26 29.07
N GLY A 197 -8.04 8.34 28.56
CA GLY A 197 -9.47 8.35 28.80
C GLY A 197 -10.25 9.40 28.01
N CYS A 198 -9.72 9.89 26.88
CA CYS A 198 -10.50 10.76 25.99
C CYS A 198 -11.84 10.10 25.57
N PRO A 199 -12.92 10.85 25.28
CA PRO A 199 -14.23 10.24 24.96
C PRO A 199 -14.20 9.28 23.76
N ILE A 200 -13.45 9.61 22.71
CA ILE A 200 -13.25 8.72 21.55
C ILE A 200 -12.47 7.46 21.97
N CYS A 201 -11.40 7.64 22.75
CA CYS A 201 -10.54 6.58 23.26
C CYS A 201 -11.33 5.58 24.10
N GLN A 202 -12.14 6.06 25.05
CA GLN A 202 -13.01 5.22 25.88
C GLN A 202 -14.04 4.46 25.05
N SER A 203 -14.62 5.10 24.02
CA SER A 203 -15.54 4.45 23.10
C SER A 203 -14.86 3.30 22.36
N VAL A 204 -13.65 3.53 21.84
CA VAL A 204 -12.84 2.53 21.13
C VAL A 204 -12.43 1.39 22.04
N GLU A 205 -11.89 1.68 23.23
CA GLU A 205 -11.51 0.66 24.21
C GLU A 205 -12.71 -0.21 24.65
N LYS A 206 -13.88 0.41 24.86
CA LYS A 206 -15.11 -0.33 25.19
C LYS A 206 -15.55 -1.25 24.05
N GLN A 207 -15.46 -0.79 22.81
CA GLN A 207 -15.78 -1.61 21.64
C GLN A 207 -14.81 -2.77 21.49
N LEU A 208 -13.50 -2.53 21.63
CA LEU A 208 -12.47 -3.58 21.62
C LEU A 208 -12.72 -4.61 22.71
N HIS A 209 -13.06 -4.19 23.92
CA HIS A 209 -13.38 -5.10 25.01
C HIS A 209 -14.60 -5.98 24.69
N THR A 210 -15.66 -5.41 24.11
CA THR A 210 -16.84 -6.18 23.65
C THR A 210 -16.47 -7.17 22.54
N LEU A 211 -15.70 -6.76 21.54
CA LEU A 211 -15.25 -7.65 20.46
C LEU A 211 -14.38 -8.79 20.99
N SER A 212 -13.50 -8.50 21.95
CA SER A 212 -12.67 -9.50 22.64
C SER A 212 -13.53 -10.52 23.39
N ARG A 213 -14.54 -10.04 24.14
CA ARG A 213 -15.52 -10.93 24.80
C ARG A 213 -16.19 -11.85 23.79
N ASP A 214 -16.75 -11.27 22.74
CA ASP A 214 -17.56 -12.00 21.75
C ASP A 214 -16.74 -13.07 21.02
N LEU A 215 -15.51 -12.71 20.63
CA LEU A 215 -14.56 -13.66 20.05
C LEU A 215 -14.19 -14.78 21.04
N ASN A 216 -13.86 -14.45 22.30
CA ASN A 216 -13.51 -15.44 23.31
C ASN A 216 -14.69 -16.38 23.59
N CYS A 217 -15.92 -15.88 23.64
CA CYS A 217 -17.13 -16.68 23.73
C CYS A 217 -17.30 -17.64 22.54
N SER A 218 -16.98 -17.19 21.33
CA SER A 218 -17.00 -18.01 20.12
C SER A 218 -15.96 -19.14 20.14
N LEU A 219 -14.83 -18.94 20.82
CA LEU A 219 -13.80 -19.98 21.03
C LEU A 219 -14.18 -20.98 22.13
N LEU A 220 -15.11 -20.61 23.01
CA LEU A 220 -15.52 -21.38 24.19
C LEU A 220 -16.93 -21.99 24.07
N GLN A 221 -17.52 -22.04 22.86
CA GLN A 221 -18.91 -22.47 22.64
C GLN A 221 -19.25 -23.85 23.22
N ASN A 222 -18.27 -24.75 23.37
CA ASN A 222 -18.47 -26.09 23.94
C ASN A 222 -18.21 -26.16 25.46
N SER A 223 -18.18 -25.02 26.16
CA SER A 223 -17.96 -24.99 27.60
C SER A 223 -19.21 -25.46 28.37
N GLU A 224 -19.03 -26.38 29.30
CA GLU A 224 -20.06 -26.85 30.23
C GLU A 224 -20.25 -25.92 31.45
N SER A 225 -19.46 -24.84 31.56
CA SER A 225 -19.56 -23.89 32.67
C SER A 225 -20.79 -22.98 32.52
N SER A 226 -21.70 -23.05 33.50
CA SER A 226 -22.89 -22.18 33.56
C SER A 226 -22.53 -20.69 33.61
N ILE A 227 -21.44 -20.33 34.30
CA ILE A 227 -20.94 -18.96 34.40
C ILE A 227 -20.52 -18.43 33.02
N ILE A 228 -19.86 -19.26 32.22
CA ILE A 228 -19.43 -18.88 30.86
C ILE A 228 -20.65 -18.72 29.95
N ARG A 229 -21.65 -19.61 30.08
CA ARG A 229 -22.90 -19.50 29.30
C ARG A 229 -23.65 -18.21 29.61
N GLU A 230 -23.74 -17.81 30.87
CA GLU A 230 -24.38 -16.54 31.27
C GLU A 230 -23.58 -15.34 30.75
N TYR A 231 -22.25 -15.34 30.91
CA TYR A 231 -21.38 -14.26 30.41
C TYR A 231 -21.43 -14.09 28.89
N CYS A 232 -21.61 -15.19 28.16
CA CYS A 232 -21.66 -15.25 26.70
C CYS A 232 -23.07 -15.20 26.11
N GLN A 233 -24.12 -15.01 26.93
CA GLN A 233 -25.51 -15.11 26.49
C GLN A 233 -25.85 -14.17 25.33
N ASP A 234 -25.34 -12.93 25.38
CA ASP A 234 -25.57 -11.89 24.35
C ASP A 234 -24.30 -11.63 23.51
N ALA A 235 -23.39 -12.59 23.46
CA ALA A 235 -22.16 -12.46 22.67
C ALA A 235 -22.42 -12.72 21.20
N TRP A 236 -21.90 -11.87 20.31
CA TRP A 236 -21.89 -12.17 18.89
C TRP A 236 -21.02 -13.41 18.61
N THR A 237 -21.47 -14.25 17.67
CA THR A 237 -20.72 -15.45 17.27
C THR A 237 -19.87 -15.18 16.03
N TYR A 238 -18.56 -15.38 16.16
CA TYR A 238 -17.60 -15.36 15.06
C TYR A 238 -17.15 -16.78 14.74
N PRO A 239 -16.57 -17.03 13.55
CA PRO A 239 -15.76 -18.23 13.32
C PRO A 239 -14.74 -18.39 14.45
N SER A 240 -14.56 -19.61 14.95
CA SER A 240 -13.67 -19.93 16.08
C SER A 240 -12.18 -19.88 15.68
N THR A 241 -11.74 -18.74 15.16
CA THR A 241 -10.36 -18.47 14.74
C THR A 241 -9.87 -17.18 15.39
N THR A 242 -8.65 -17.20 15.92
CA THR A 242 -8.01 -16.00 16.45
C THR A 242 -7.71 -15.02 15.30
N PRO A 243 -7.87 -13.71 15.50
CA PRO A 243 -7.93 -12.75 14.43
C PRO A 243 -6.54 -12.38 13.90
N ILE A 244 -6.56 -11.71 12.75
CA ILE A 244 -5.47 -10.89 12.25
C ILE A 244 -5.79 -9.45 12.62
N ILE A 245 -4.89 -8.77 13.33
CA ILE A 245 -5.08 -7.35 13.67
C ILE A 245 -4.59 -6.50 12.50
N LEU A 246 -5.42 -5.57 12.07
CA LEU A 246 -5.11 -4.53 11.11
C LEU A 246 -5.20 -3.19 11.85
N GLN A 247 -4.13 -2.40 11.81
CA GLN A 247 -4.07 -1.11 12.46
C GLN A 247 -3.09 -0.18 11.75
N HIS A 248 -3.09 1.11 12.12
CA HIS A 248 -2.18 2.07 11.50
C HIS A 248 -0.85 2.17 12.28
N TYR A 249 -0.88 2.49 13.57
CA TYR A 249 0.35 2.55 14.39
C TYR A 249 0.86 1.14 14.69
N PRO A 250 2.17 0.89 14.62
CA PRO A 250 2.73 -0.37 15.07
C PRO A 250 2.51 -0.62 16.55
N LEU A 251 2.59 -1.89 16.95
CA LEU A 251 2.75 -2.25 18.35
C LEU A 251 4.07 -1.65 18.88
N TYR A 252 4.13 -1.50 20.20
CA TYR A 252 5.28 -0.95 20.88
C TYR A 252 6.57 -1.69 20.51
N ARG A 253 7.55 -0.93 20.01
CA ARG A 253 8.94 -1.34 19.85
C ARG A 253 9.82 -0.11 19.99
N VAL A 254 11.05 -0.31 20.46
CA VAL A 254 11.96 0.79 20.80
C VAL A 254 12.46 1.55 19.55
N SER A 255 12.66 0.85 18.45
CA SER A 255 13.11 1.38 17.16
C SER A 255 12.94 0.32 16.08
N ASP A 256 13.26 0.67 14.83
CA ASP A 256 13.34 -0.24 13.70
C ASP A 256 14.75 -0.85 13.49
N ALA A 257 15.63 -0.78 14.50
CA ALA A 257 17.04 -1.17 14.34
C ALA A 257 17.22 -2.64 13.93
N GLY A 258 16.33 -3.52 14.41
CA GLY A 258 16.32 -4.94 14.06
C GLY A 258 15.68 -5.27 12.71
N CYS A 259 15.05 -4.30 12.04
CA CYS A 259 14.37 -4.51 10.77
C CYS A 259 15.37 -4.70 9.64
N THR A 260 15.08 -5.66 8.76
CA THR A 260 15.89 -5.99 7.59
C THR A 260 15.00 -6.11 6.36
N GLY A 261 15.62 -6.11 5.17
CA GLY A 261 14.92 -6.17 3.90
C GLY A 261 15.20 -4.95 3.02
N ARG A 262 14.78 -5.02 1.76
CA ARG A 262 15.03 -3.96 0.76
C ARG A 262 14.30 -2.66 1.07
N ASP A 263 13.16 -2.75 1.76
CA ASP A 263 12.27 -1.64 2.10
C ASP A 263 12.29 -1.28 3.60
N ALA A 264 13.25 -1.82 4.35
CA ALA A 264 13.52 -1.39 5.71
C ALA A 264 14.03 0.06 5.72
N ALA A 265 13.76 0.78 6.81
CA ALA A 265 14.27 2.14 6.99
C ALA A 265 15.81 2.15 6.88
N PRO A 266 16.41 3.21 6.31
CA PRO A 266 17.86 3.29 6.18
C PRO A 266 18.53 3.36 7.57
N PRO A 267 19.83 3.02 7.69
CA PRO A 267 20.53 2.96 8.98
C PRO A 267 20.37 4.22 9.85
N GLU A 268 20.39 5.40 9.25
CA GLU A 268 20.23 6.69 9.92
C GLU A 268 18.85 6.91 10.56
N GLU A 269 17.80 6.30 10.00
CA GLU A 269 16.43 6.42 10.49
C GLU A 269 16.05 5.26 11.41
N ARG A 270 16.42 4.02 11.04
CA ARG A 270 15.95 2.82 11.76
C ARG A 270 16.49 2.70 13.19
N HIS A 271 17.60 3.38 13.52
CA HIS A 271 18.15 3.40 14.88
C HIS A 271 17.60 4.54 15.75
N LEU A 272 16.75 5.41 15.19
CA LEU A 272 16.08 6.44 15.97
C LEU A 272 15.09 5.78 16.94
N LEU A 273 15.06 6.31 18.16
CA LEU A 273 14.15 5.83 19.18
C LEU A 273 12.74 6.30 18.88
N PHE A 274 11.79 5.36 18.90
CA PHE A 274 10.38 5.67 18.74
C PHE A 274 9.80 6.28 20.02
N ARG A 275 8.93 7.26 19.80
CA ARG A 275 8.09 7.87 20.81
C ARG A 275 6.76 7.14 20.87
N GLU A 276 6.44 6.62 22.04
CA GLU A 276 5.12 6.05 22.32
C GLU A 276 4.00 7.05 22.07
N LYS A 277 2.87 6.52 21.58
CA LYS A 277 1.63 7.25 21.25
C LYS A 277 1.80 8.25 20.10
N TYR A 278 2.95 8.21 19.42
CA TYR A 278 3.25 9.02 18.25
C TYR A 278 3.72 8.11 17.12
N ASP A 279 4.91 7.50 17.25
CA ASP A 279 5.50 6.61 16.24
C ASP A 279 4.98 5.17 16.36
N VAL A 280 4.58 4.76 17.59
CA VAL A 280 4.07 3.43 17.93
C VAL A 280 2.99 3.53 19.01
N LEU A 281 2.19 2.49 19.20
CA LEU A 281 1.32 2.36 20.37
C LEU A 281 2.14 2.34 21.67
N SER A 282 1.50 2.70 22.79
CA SER A 282 2.15 2.53 24.09
C SER A 282 2.36 1.06 24.42
N GLN A 283 3.29 0.77 25.33
CA GLN A 283 3.54 -0.58 25.80
C GLN A 283 2.26 -1.20 26.39
N GLU A 284 1.47 -0.43 27.16
CA GLU A 284 0.21 -0.89 27.76
C GLU A 284 -0.85 -1.19 26.71
N ALA A 285 -1.03 -0.30 25.72
CA ALA A 285 -2.02 -0.50 24.66
C ALA A 285 -1.67 -1.75 23.83
N SER A 286 -0.39 -1.92 23.50
CA SER A 286 0.12 -3.07 22.76
C SER A 286 -0.12 -4.37 23.53
N HIS A 287 0.24 -4.40 24.81
CA HIS A 287 0.05 -5.57 25.66
C HIS A 287 -1.44 -5.93 25.82
N ARG A 288 -2.33 -4.92 26.00
CA ARG A 288 -3.79 -5.16 26.07
C ARG A 288 -4.33 -5.81 24.81
N LEU A 289 -3.96 -5.32 23.61
CA LEU A 289 -4.40 -5.91 22.35
C LEU A 289 -3.96 -7.38 22.21
N LEU A 290 -2.70 -7.66 22.53
CA LEU A 290 -2.16 -9.02 22.47
C LEU A 290 -2.84 -9.96 23.49
N GLN A 291 -3.13 -9.48 24.69
CA GLN A 291 -3.84 -10.26 25.71
C GLN A 291 -5.30 -10.55 25.35
N TRP A 292 -6.01 -9.52 24.88
CA TRP A 292 -7.44 -9.63 24.55
C TRP A 292 -7.69 -10.55 23.36
N PHE A 293 -6.89 -10.43 22.31
CA PHE A 293 -7.19 -11.08 21.03
C PHE A 293 -6.28 -12.25 20.70
N LYS A 294 -5.07 -12.32 21.28
CA LYS A 294 -4.06 -13.36 21.01
C LYS A 294 -3.92 -13.60 19.49
N PRO A 295 -3.64 -12.54 18.71
CA PRO A 295 -3.76 -12.59 17.26
C PRO A 295 -2.74 -13.54 16.64
N ARG A 296 -3.02 -14.05 15.44
CA ARG A 296 -2.04 -14.88 14.70
C ARG A 296 -1.04 -14.02 13.93
N LEU A 297 -1.43 -12.79 13.61
CA LEU A 297 -0.65 -11.82 12.83
C LEU A 297 -1.15 -10.41 13.15
N VAL A 298 -0.23 -9.45 13.17
CA VAL A 298 -0.53 -8.02 13.19
C VAL A 298 0.04 -7.37 11.93
N LEU A 299 -0.78 -6.62 11.21
CA LEU A 299 -0.34 -5.78 10.09
C LEU A 299 -0.55 -4.32 10.47
N SER A 300 0.55 -3.55 10.44
CA SER A 300 0.58 -2.12 10.79
C SER A 300 1.12 -1.26 9.64
N GLY A 301 1.05 0.06 9.75
CA GLY A 301 1.54 1.04 8.77
C GLY A 301 2.46 2.08 9.42
N HIS A 302 2.23 3.36 9.09
CA HIS A 302 2.71 4.58 9.77
C HIS A 302 4.21 4.89 9.69
N THR A 303 5.09 3.91 9.94
CA THR A 303 6.56 4.09 9.89
C THR A 303 7.09 4.32 8.47
N HIS A 304 6.19 4.23 7.49
CA HIS A 304 6.43 4.18 6.06
C HIS A 304 7.29 3.00 5.61
N SER A 305 7.99 2.31 6.51
CA SER A 305 9.00 1.29 6.25
C SER A 305 8.54 -0.14 6.50
N GLY A 306 9.12 -1.05 5.72
CA GLY A 306 8.93 -2.48 5.93
C GLY A 306 9.68 -2.92 7.17
N CYS A 307 8.96 -3.44 8.16
CA CYS A 307 9.58 -4.08 9.31
C CYS A 307 8.84 -5.36 9.69
N GLN A 308 9.57 -6.36 10.15
CA GLN A 308 9.01 -7.57 10.75
C GLN A 308 9.54 -7.70 12.17
N VAL A 309 8.62 -7.83 13.13
CA VAL A 309 8.92 -7.96 14.55
C VAL A 309 8.16 -9.14 15.12
N LEU A 310 8.77 -9.89 16.04
CA LEU A 310 8.11 -10.94 16.78
C LEU A 310 7.93 -10.50 18.24
N HIS A 311 6.69 -10.17 18.60
CA HIS A 311 6.34 -9.74 19.96
C HIS A 311 6.14 -10.94 20.87
N ASP A 312 6.65 -10.87 22.10
CA ASP A 312 6.58 -11.94 23.12
C ASP A 312 7.03 -13.33 22.60
N ASN A 313 7.93 -13.36 21.61
CA ASN A 313 8.35 -14.57 20.88
C ASN A 313 7.18 -15.38 20.28
N LYS A 314 6.04 -14.74 20.04
CA LYS A 314 4.78 -15.42 19.68
C LYS A 314 3.95 -14.71 18.64
N TYR A 315 3.86 -13.38 18.70
CA TYR A 315 2.93 -12.60 17.89
C TYR A 315 3.70 -11.86 16.79
N PRO A 316 3.69 -12.36 15.54
CA PRO A 316 4.37 -11.69 14.44
C PRO A 316 3.62 -10.43 14.05
N GLU A 317 4.36 -9.34 13.91
CA GLU A 317 3.91 -8.07 13.36
C GLU A 317 4.69 -7.76 12.07
N ILE A 318 3.99 -7.28 11.06
CA ILE A 318 4.60 -6.69 9.87
C ILE A 318 4.08 -5.26 9.69
N SER A 319 5.00 -4.30 9.72
CA SER A 319 4.72 -2.93 9.27
C SER A 319 4.81 -2.91 7.74
N VAL A 320 3.68 -2.61 7.10
CA VAL A 320 3.50 -2.48 5.67
C VAL A 320 4.04 -1.11 5.25
N PRO A 321 4.96 -1.05 4.28
CA PRO A 321 5.52 0.22 3.86
C PRO A 321 4.53 1.04 3.04
N SER A 322 4.87 2.31 2.83
CA SER A 322 4.05 3.21 2.02
C SER A 322 3.90 2.74 0.58
N PHE A 323 2.69 2.89 0.04
CA PHE A 323 2.35 2.56 -1.34
C PHE A 323 2.67 3.68 -2.35
N ASN A 324 3.49 4.65 -1.97
CA ASN A 324 3.73 5.85 -2.78
C ASN A 324 5.23 6.19 -2.87
N TRP A 325 5.64 6.83 -3.97
CA TRP A 325 7.04 7.25 -4.12
C TRP A 325 7.45 8.46 -3.27
N ARG A 326 6.51 9.21 -2.70
CA ARG A 326 6.82 10.43 -1.92
C ARG A 326 7.49 10.06 -0.60
N ASN A 327 7.03 8.98 0.02
CA ASN A 327 7.59 8.49 1.27
C ASN A 327 8.82 7.60 1.06
N ARG A 328 9.05 7.07 -0.16
CA ARG A 328 10.17 6.16 -0.45
C ARG A 328 10.41 5.91 -1.93
N ASN A 329 11.67 5.63 -2.26
CA ASN A 329 12.07 5.25 -3.61
C ASN A 329 11.47 3.90 -4.07
N ASN A 330 11.31 2.91 -3.17
CA ASN A 330 10.93 1.53 -3.49
C ASN A 330 9.63 1.06 -2.77
N PRO A 331 8.48 1.68 -3.06
CA PRO A 331 7.21 1.32 -2.42
C PRO A 331 6.85 -0.15 -2.69
N SER A 332 6.12 -0.75 -1.76
CA SER A 332 5.68 -2.14 -1.89
C SER A 332 4.36 -2.36 -1.16
N PHE A 333 3.78 -3.54 -1.34
CA PHE A 333 2.57 -3.97 -0.66
C PHE A 333 2.65 -5.45 -0.31
N ILE A 334 1.74 -5.91 0.56
CA ILE A 334 1.69 -7.30 0.99
C ILE A 334 0.58 -8.05 0.26
N LEU A 335 0.89 -9.26 -0.19
CA LEU A 335 -0.06 -10.27 -0.62
C LEU A 335 -0.18 -11.32 0.48
N GLY A 336 -1.41 -11.55 0.93
CA GLY A 336 -1.70 -12.55 1.93
C GLY A 336 -2.68 -13.61 1.43
N SER A 337 -2.33 -14.87 1.68
CA SER A 337 -3.23 -16.01 1.51
C SER A 337 -3.64 -16.46 2.91
N PHE A 338 -4.93 -16.36 3.23
CA PHE A 338 -5.45 -16.55 4.58
C PHE A 338 -6.45 -17.70 4.63
N SER A 339 -6.41 -18.46 5.72
CA SER A 339 -7.37 -19.52 6.05
C SER A 339 -7.70 -19.50 7.55
N SER A 340 -8.67 -20.32 7.94
CA SER A 340 -9.04 -20.50 9.34
C SER A 340 -7.87 -21.00 10.20
N SER A 341 -6.94 -21.78 9.63
CA SER A 341 -5.84 -22.43 10.37
C SER A 341 -4.49 -21.75 10.20
N GLY A 342 -4.21 -21.12 9.06
CA GLY A 342 -2.91 -20.51 8.79
C GLY A 342 -2.96 -19.36 7.79
N TYR A 343 -1.79 -18.76 7.56
CA TYR A 343 -1.62 -17.72 6.56
C TYR A 343 -0.24 -17.83 5.90
N GLY A 344 -0.12 -17.26 4.71
CA GLY A 344 1.14 -17.02 4.03
C GLY A 344 1.20 -15.58 3.55
N LEU A 345 2.38 -14.96 3.60
CA LEU A 345 2.60 -13.59 3.16
C LEU A 345 3.73 -13.53 2.14
N SER A 346 3.57 -12.69 1.13
CA SER A 346 4.67 -12.27 0.27
C SER A 346 4.62 -10.76 0.06
N LYS A 347 5.79 -10.18 -0.20
CA LYS A 347 5.94 -8.74 -0.43
C LYS A 347 6.14 -8.47 -1.91
N CYS A 348 5.32 -7.58 -2.48
CA CYS A 348 5.37 -7.20 -3.88
C CYS A 348 5.91 -5.77 -4.02
N PHE A 349 7.09 -5.64 -4.64
CA PHE A 349 7.74 -4.35 -4.86
C PHE A 349 7.20 -3.68 -6.12
N LEU A 350 6.98 -2.37 -6.03
CA LEU A 350 6.67 -1.52 -7.17
C LEU A 350 7.97 -1.01 -7.81
N PRO A 351 7.90 -0.45 -9.04
CA PRO A 351 9.05 0.17 -9.68
C PRO A 351 9.67 1.24 -8.79
N GLU A 352 10.98 1.37 -8.82
CA GLU A 352 11.66 2.43 -8.09
C GLU A 352 11.58 3.77 -8.82
N GLU A 353 11.37 4.88 -8.09
CA GLU A 353 11.32 6.20 -8.71
C GLU A 353 12.63 6.55 -9.40
N SER A 354 13.76 6.30 -8.72
CA SER A 354 15.10 6.54 -9.23
C SER A 354 15.38 5.75 -10.51
N THR A 355 14.83 4.55 -10.68
CA THR A 355 14.93 3.78 -11.92
C THR A 355 14.19 4.49 -13.05
N VAL A 356 12.97 4.98 -12.80
CA VAL A 356 12.20 5.74 -13.80
C VAL A 356 12.91 7.04 -14.17
N ILE A 357 13.40 7.78 -13.19
CA ILE A 357 14.17 9.01 -13.43
C ILE A 357 15.44 8.70 -14.24
N ALA A 358 16.20 7.67 -13.87
CA ALA A 358 17.42 7.29 -14.57
C ALA A 358 17.15 6.93 -16.04
N LEU A 359 16.06 6.21 -16.33
CA LEU A 359 15.66 5.86 -17.70
C LEU A 359 15.31 7.10 -18.54
N TYR A 360 14.59 8.06 -17.96
CA TYR A 360 14.31 9.33 -18.64
C TYR A 360 15.59 10.14 -18.88
N CYS A 361 16.45 10.26 -17.86
CA CYS A 361 17.71 10.99 -17.96
C CYS A 361 18.68 10.35 -18.97
N SER A 362 18.83 9.02 -18.96
CA SER A 362 19.71 8.30 -19.89
C SER A 362 19.23 8.42 -21.33
N THR A 363 17.90 8.37 -21.54
CA THR A 363 17.30 8.58 -22.86
C THR A 363 17.53 10.02 -23.31
N GLY A 364 17.26 11.01 -22.46
CA GLY A 364 17.52 12.42 -22.75
C GLY A 364 18.98 12.70 -23.12
N ALA A 365 19.93 12.18 -22.34
CA ALA A 365 21.36 12.29 -22.63
C ALA A 365 21.72 11.65 -23.97
N SER A 366 21.22 10.44 -24.25
CA SER A 366 21.46 9.74 -25.51
C SER A 366 20.94 10.54 -26.72
N LEU A 367 19.74 11.14 -26.61
CA LEU A 367 19.16 11.97 -27.64
C LEU A 367 19.99 13.24 -27.88
N LEU A 368 20.50 13.88 -26.81
CA LEU A 368 21.36 15.06 -26.92
C LEU A 368 22.69 14.77 -27.65
N PHE A 369 23.25 13.57 -27.52
CA PHE A 369 24.45 13.17 -28.26
C PHE A 369 24.16 12.77 -29.72
N LEU A 370 23.00 12.15 -29.98
CA LEU A 370 22.62 11.68 -31.31
C LEU A 370 22.14 12.82 -32.22
N LEU A 371 21.48 13.84 -31.68
CA LEU A 371 20.95 14.97 -32.45
C LEU A 371 22.04 15.75 -33.22
N PRO A 372 23.20 16.14 -32.63
CA PRO A 372 24.29 16.79 -33.35
C PRO A 372 24.96 15.89 -34.38
N LEU A 373 25.05 14.58 -34.12
CA LEU A 373 25.61 13.61 -35.06
C LEU A 373 24.73 13.46 -36.30
N VAL A 374 23.41 13.34 -36.09
CA VAL A 374 22.41 13.34 -37.18
C VAL A 374 22.45 14.67 -37.94
N HIS A 375 22.55 15.81 -37.23
CA HIS A 375 22.68 17.13 -37.86
C HIS A 375 23.98 17.25 -38.67
N CYS A 376 25.12 16.78 -38.16
CA CYS A 376 26.40 16.82 -38.89
C CYS A 376 26.38 15.92 -40.13
N LEU A 377 25.81 14.71 -40.02
CA LEU A 377 25.63 13.80 -41.15
C LEU A 377 24.66 14.38 -42.19
N TRP A 378 23.60 15.06 -41.74
CA TRP A 378 22.66 15.77 -42.60
C TRP A 378 23.33 16.94 -43.34
N MET A 379 24.07 17.80 -42.63
CA MET A 379 24.85 18.90 -43.24
C MET A 379 25.87 18.36 -44.25
N ARG A 380 26.60 17.29 -43.93
CA ARG A 380 27.53 16.63 -44.87
C ARG A 380 26.81 16.07 -46.10
N GLY A 381 25.62 15.50 -45.95
CA GLY A 381 24.78 15.03 -47.06
C GLY A 381 24.26 16.18 -47.94
N LEU A 382 23.84 17.29 -47.34
CA LEU A 382 23.44 18.53 -48.01
C LEU A 382 24.60 19.15 -48.80
N PHE A 383 25.78 19.25 -48.20
CA PHE A 383 26.99 19.71 -48.89
C PHE A 383 27.34 18.83 -50.09
N ARG A 384 27.23 17.50 -49.97
CA ARG A 384 27.45 16.58 -51.11
C ARG A 384 26.41 16.77 -52.23
N CYS A 385 25.13 16.99 -51.90
CA CYS A 385 24.09 17.29 -52.89
C CYS A 385 24.31 18.64 -53.60
N LEU A 386 24.79 19.66 -52.88
CA LEU A 386 25.06 20.99 -53.45
C LEU A 386 26.29 20.99 -54.38
N ILE A 387 27.34 20.23 -54.04
CA ILE A 387 28.56 20.11 -54.86
C ILE A 387 28.30 19.32 -56.16
N LEU A 388 27.35 18.39 -56.16
CA LEU A 388 26.99 17.56 -57.32
C LEU A 388 25.92 18.17 -58.23
N CYS A 389 25.46 19.39 -57.95
CA CYS A 389 24.51 20.10 -58.82
C CYS A 389 25.28 20.92 -59.87
N PRO A 390 25.33 20.54 -61.16
CA PRO A 390 26.06 21.31 -62.15
C PRO A 390 25.32 22.62 -62.37
N ILE A 391 26.02 23.75 -62.20
CA ILE A 391 25.55 25.06 -62.65
C ILE A 391 25.36 24.96 -64.16
N SER A 392 24.09 24.85 -64.61
CA SER A 392 23.73 24.92 -66.02
C SER A 392 24.17 26.29 -66.55
N LYS A 393 25.27 26.31 -67.31
CA LYS A 393 25.64 27.47 -68.12
C LYS A 393 24.59 27.57 -69.23
N HIS A 394 23.61 28.47 -69.06
CA HIS A 394 22.83 28.97 -70.19
C HIS A 394 23.80 29.59 -71.21
N LYS A 395 23.99 28.90 -72.34
CA LYS A 395 24.55 29.50 -73.56
C LYS A 395 23.44 30.36 -74.18
N PHE A 396 23.68 31.67 -74.22
CA PHE A 396 23.01 32.59 -75.14
C PHE A 396 23.30 32.16 -76.58
N LEU A 397 22.25 32.10 -77.40
CA LEU A 397 22.30 32.25 -78.85
C LEU A 397 21.01 32.95 -79.28
#